data_AF-A0A1J3J403-F1
#
_entry.id   AF-A0A1J3J403-F1
#
_cell.length_a   1.000
_cell.length_b   1.000
_cell.length_c   1.000
_cell.angle_alpha   90.00
_cell.angle_beta   90.00
_cell.angle_gamma   90.00
#
_symmetry.space_group_name_H-M   'P 1'
#
loop_
_entity.id
_entity.type
_entity.pdbx_description
1 polymer ?
#
loop_
_entity_poly.entity_id
_entity_poly.type
_entity_poly.pdbx_seq_one_letter_code
_entity_poly.pdbx_strand_id
1 'polypeptide(L)'
;MGVYTFVCKNGGGEWTAKQHEGDLEASASSTFELNRKLVEVALSAGGSGGVQSSFSLVSPTSGVCQVIIGGGGGGGFAAGGAASGGGGETAAAPKEDEKKKEESEEEEGDFGFDLFG
;
A
#
# COMPACT_ATOMS: atom_id res chain seq x y z
N MET A 1 8.86 7.94 13.58
CA MET A 1 7.86 7.21 12.80
C MET A 1 6.54 7.27 13.55
N GLY A 2 5.54 7.96 13.02
CA GLY A 2 4.20 8.06 13.62
C GLY A 2 3.22 7.16 12.87
N VAL A 3 2.42 6.37 13.59
CA VAL A 3 1.39 5.51 13.02
C VAL A 3 0.03 6.02 13.46
N TYR A 4 -0.79 6.41 12.50
CA TYR A 4 -2.12 6.94 12.70
C TYR A 4 -3.12 5.93 12.17
N THR A 5 -3.90 5.33 13.09
CA THR A 5 -4.92 4.35 12.74
C THR A 5 -6.29 5.00 12.83
N PHE A 6 -7.07 4.90 11.77
CA PHE A 6 -8.41 5.47 11.66
C PHE A 6 -9.45 4.39 11.43
N VAL A 7 -10.57 4.50 12.15
CA VAL A 7 -11.76 3.70 11.93
C VAL A 7 -12.65 4.44 10.94
N CYS A 8 -12.85 3.86 9.77
CA CYS A 8 -13.63 4.41 8.67
C CYS A 8 -15.02 3.78 8.64
N LYS A 9 -16.06 4.60 8.46
CA LYS A 9 -17.46 4.17 8.32
C LYS A 9 -18.12 4.89 7.15
N ASN A 10 -18.83 4.14 6.33
CA ASN A 10 -19.69 4.68 5.28
C ASN A 10 -21.13 4.75 5.79
N GLY A 11 -21.72 5.94 5.73
CA GLY A 11 -23.14 6.15 5.97
C GLY A 11 -23.72 7.01 4.84
N GLY A 12 -24.72 6.49 4.13
CA GLY A 12 -25.47 7.28 3.16
C GLY A 12 -24.67 7.83 1.97
N GLY A 13 -23.54 7.20 1.61
CA GLY A 13 -22.68 7.64 0.51
C GLY A 13 -21.53 8.56 0.94
N GLU A 14 -21.42 8.88 2.22
CA GLU A 14 -20.28 9.59 2.79
C GLU A 14 -19.44 8.67 3.67
N TRP A 15 -18.12 8.72 3.48
CA TRP A 15 -17.17 8.09 4.37
C TRP A 15 -16.72 9.07 5.44
N THR A 16 -16.76 8.62 6.68
CA THR A 16 -16.23 9.32 7.87
C THR A 16 -15.12 8.48 8.47
N ALA A 17 -14.08 9.12 8.98
CA ALA A 17 -12.95 8.45 9.61
C ALA A 17 -12.58 9.16 10.91
N LYS A 18 -12.39 8.39 11.97
CA LYS A 18 -11.96 8.87 13.29
C LYS A 18 -10.74 8.11 13.74
N GLN A 19 -9.76 8.81 14.30
CA GLN A 19 -8.57 8.17 14.84
C GLN A 19 -8.97 7.23 15.99
N HIS A 20 -8.39 6.03 16.01
CA HIS A 20 -8.66 5.05 17.05
C HIS A 20 -8.17 5.54 18.42
N GLU A 21 -6.99 6.17 18.43
CA GLU A 21 -6.37 6.78 19.60
C GLU A 21 -5.94 8.20 19.22
N GLY A 22 -6.80 9.18 19.50
CA GLY A 22 -6.58 10.60 19.24
C GLY A 22 -7.83 11.34 18.77
N ASP A 23 -7.68 12.62 18.45
CA ASP A 23 -8.78 13.53 18.11
C ASP A 23 -8.83 13.91 16.62
N LEU A 24 -8.04 13.23 15.78
CA LEU A 24 -8.03 13.50 14.34
C LEU A 24 -9.23 12.83 13.65
N GLU A 25 -9.95 13.58 12.83
CA GLU A 25 -11.07 13.09 12.04
C GLU A 25 -11.13 13.73 10.65
N ALA A 26 -11.78 13.04 9.71
CA ALA A 26 -12.04 13.54 8.36
C ALA A 26 -13.29 12.87 7.77
N SER A 27 -13.93 13.55 6.81
CA SER A 27 -15.01 12.97 6.01
C SER A 27 -14.82 13.27 4.52
N ALA A 28 -15.31 12.39 3.65
CA ALA A 28 -15.29 12.58 2.21
C ALA A 28 -16.32 11.70 1.49
N SER A 29 -16.60 12.04 0.24
CA SER A 29 -17.55 11.31 -0.62
C SER A 29 -17.03 9.94 -1.09
N SER A 30 -15.71 9.74 -1.08
CA SER A 30 -15.06 8.51 -1.54
C SER A 30 -13.88 8.12 -0.66
N THR A 31 -13.51 6.85 -0.70
CA THR A 31 -12.33 6.34 0.03
C THR A 31 -11.02 6.97 -0.44
N PHE A 32 -10.93 7.36 -1.71
CA PHE A 32 -9.77 8.05 -2.27
C PHE A 32 -9.57 9.44 -1.68
N GLU A 33 -10.64 10.26 -1.67
CA GLU A 33 -10.60 11.59 -1.06
C GLU A 33 -10.38 11.50 0.44
N LEU A 34 -11.01 10.52 1.10
CA LEU A 34 -10.85 10.29 2.53
C LEU A 34 -9.38 9.98 2.85
N ASN A 35 -8.74 9.07 2.11
CA ASN A 35 -7.35 8.71 2.32
C ASN A 35 -6.42 9.93 2.19
N ARG A 36 -6.64 10.78 1.18
CA ARG A 36 -5.85 12.00 1.00
C ARG A 36 -6.02 12.99 2.17
N LYS A 37 -7.26 13.20 2.63
CA LYS A 37 -7.54 14.05 3.79
C LYS A 37 -6.90 13.49 5.06
N LEU A 38 -6.99 12.18 5.28
CA LEU A 38 -6.37 11.52 6.43
C LEU A 38 -4.84 11.64 6.42
N VAL A 39 -4.23 11.53 5.24
CA VAL A 39 -2.79 11.77 5.07
C VAL A 39 -2.41 13.20 5.42
N GLU A 40 -3.16 14.19 4.94
CA GLU A 40 -2.91 15.61 5.22
C GLU A 40 -3.06 15.94 6.71
N VAL A 41 -4.11 15.43 7.34
CA VAL A 41 -4.36 15.59 8.78
C VAL A 41 -3.26 14.91 9.60
N ALA A 42 -2.87 13.68 9.24
CA ALA A 42 -1.77 12.98 9.89
C ALA A 42 -0.42 13.72 9.71
N LEU A 43 -0.13 14.25 8.52
CA LEU A 43 1.08 15.04 8.24
C LEU A 43 1.14 16.31 9.10
N SER A 44 0.01 17.00 9.22
CA SER A 44 -0.11 18.19 10.05
C SER A 44 0.16 17.90 11.53
N ALA A 45 -0.19 16.71 11.99
CA ALA A 45 0.05 16.25 13.36
C ALA A 45 1.43 15.62 13.58
N GLY A 46 2.00 14.94 12.57
CA GLY A 46 3.15 14.06 12.68
C GLY A 46 4.48 14.62 12.18
N GLY A 47 4.47 15.82 11.60
CA GLY A 47 5.67 16.50 11.10
C GLY A 47 6.09 16.01 9.72
N SER A 48 7.39 16.14 9.40
CA SER A 48 7.94 15.83 8.08
C SER A 48 8.50 14.41 7.97
N GLY A 49 8.32 13.78 6.80
CA GLY A 49 8.85 12.45 6.50
C GLY A 49 8.12 11.79 5.34
N GLY A 50 8.64 10.65 4.87
CA GLY A 50 7.93 9.83 3.88
C GLY A 50 6.59 9.36 4.41
N VAL A 51 5.55 9.40 3.57
CA VAL A 51 4.19 8.97 3.94
C VAL A 51 3.89 7.65 3.25
N GLN A 52 3.37 6.71 4.01
CA GLN A 52 2.76 5.49 3.50
C GLN A 52 1.34 5.41 4.06
N SER A 53 0.35 5.15 3.19
CA SER A 53 -1.03 4.94 3.61
C SER A 53 -1.53 3.57 3.13
N SER A 54 -2.46 3.01 3.88
CA SER A 54 -3.17 1.78 3.53
C SER A 54 -4.63 1.93 3.93
N PHE A 55 -5.54 1.40 3.11
CA PHE A 55 -6.97 1.38 3.39
C PHE A 55 -7.47 -0.04 3.18
N SER A 56 -7.93 -0.68 4.25
CA SER A 56 -8.46 -2.04 4.24
C SER A 56 -9.92 -2.03 4.62
N LEU A 57 -10.78 -2.54 3.74
CA LEU A 57 -12.19 -2.74 4.06
C LEU A 57 -12.33 -3.93 5.01
N VAL A 58 -13.14 -3.75 6.06
CA VAL A 58 -13.54 -4.80 7.00
C VAL A 58 -14.94 -5.29 6.65
N SER A 59 -15.79 -4.39 6.15
CA SER A 59 -17.10 -4.69 5.57
C SER A 59 -17.38 -3.72 4.42
N PRO A 60 -18.46 -3.91 3.62
CA PRO A 60 -18.84 -2.96 2.58
C PRO A 60 -19.08 -1.52 3.08
N THR A 61 -19.31 -1.35 4.39
CA THR A 61 -19.61 -0.06 5.01
C THR A 61 -18.60 0.36 6.08
N SER A 62 -17.51 -0.40 6.28
CA SER A 62 -16.51 -0.07 7.29
C SER A 62 -15.11 -0.52 6.86
N GLY A 63 -14.10 0.22 7.32
CA GLY A 63 -12.72 -0.08 7.02
C GLY A 63 -11.77 0.49 8.05
N VAL A 64 -10.51 0.12 7.93
CA VAL A 64 -9.40 0.67 8.71
C VAL A 64 -8.46 1.36 7.74
N CYS A 65 -8.11 2.61 8.04
CA CYS A 65 -7.08 3.34 7.32
C CYS A 65 -5.88 3.53 8.23
N GLN A 66 -4.70 3.19 7.74
CA GLN A 66 -3.44 3.46 8.43
C GLN A 66 -2.64 4.47 7.64
N VAL A 67 -2.15 5.49 8.32
CA VAL A 67 -1.20 6.46 7.78
C VAL A 67 0.07 6.40 8.61
N ILE A 68 1.19 6.17 7.96
CA ILE A 68 2.49 6.01 8.57
C ILE A 68 3.39 7.12 8.05
N ILE A 69 3.98 7.89 8.97
CA ILE A 69 4.86 9.02 8.66
C ILE A 69 6.26 8.70 9.17
N GLY A 70 7.26 8.83 8.30
CA GLY A 70 8.67 8.60 8.64
C GLY A 70 9.05 7.13 8.79
N GLY A 71 8.35 6.23 8.10
CA GLY A 71 8.64 4.80 8.01
C GLY A 71 9.29 4.43 6.68
N GLY A 72 10.42 3.70 6.72
CA GLY A 72 11.03 3.10 5.53
C GLY A 72 10.12 2.05 4.90
N GLY A 73 10.00 2.07 3.57
CA GLY A 73 8.89 1.50 2.80
C GLY A 73 8.69 -0.02 2.89
N GLY A 74 7.41 -0.41 2.82
CA GLY A 74 6.95 -1.79 2.67
C GLY A 74 5.46 -1.85 2.32
N GLY A 75 5.08 -1.42 1.11
CA GLY A 75 3.79 -1.71 0.47
C GLY A 75 2.60 -0.79 0.81
N GLY A 76 2.32 0.19 -0.07
CA GLY A 76 1.06 0.95 -0.05
C GLY A 76 1.19 2.37 -0.61
N PHE A 77 0.69 2.57 -1.84
CA PHE A 77 0.52 3.83 -2.58
C PHE A 77 1.52 4.96 -2.26
N ALA A 78 2.68 4.92 -2.90
CA ALA A 78 3.55 6.08 -3.05
C ALA A 78 2.97 7.02 -4.12
N ALA A 79 2.13 7.98 -3.72
CA ALA A 79 1.89 9.16 -4.54
C ALA A 79 3.12 10.07 -4.42
N GLY A 80 3.81 10.27 -5.54
CA GLY A 80 5.20 10.69 -5.60
C GLY A 80 5.55 12.05 -4.98
N GLY A 81 6.83 12.17 -4.58
CA GLY A 81 7.48 13.44 -4.26
C GLY A 81 8.68 13.29 -3.32
N ALA A 82 9.88 13.44 -3.87
CA ALA A 82 11.18 13.64 -3.21
C ALA A 82 11.84 12.44 -2.48
N ALA A 83 12.51 11.58 -3.25
CA ALA A 83 13.72 10.92 -2.77
C ALA A 83 14.87 11.92 -2.85
N SER A 84 15.20 12.57 -1.73
CA SER A 84 16.41 13.38 -1.62
C SER A 84 17.60 12.49 -1.22
N GLY A 85 18.52 12.32 -2.17
CA GLY A 85 19.96 12.40 -1.90
C GLY A 85 20.68 11.13 -1.46
N GLY A 86 21.64 10.72 -2.29
CA GLY A 86 22.99 10.53 -1.78
C GLY A 86 23.71 9.25 -2.18
N GLY A 87 24.47 9.33 -3.28
CA GLY A 87 25.83 8.80 -3.30
C GLY A 87 26.04 7.42 -3.89
N GLY A 88 26.99 7.33 -4.82
CA GLY A 88 27.69 6.08 -5.10
C GLY A 88 27.76 5.72 -6.57
N GLU A 89 28.53 6.48 -7.34
CA GLU A 89 29.26 5.98 -8.50
C GLU A 89 29.95 4.66 -8.13
N THR A 90 29.74 3.60 -8.91
CA THR A 90 30.80 2.65 -9.27
C THR A 90 30.33 1.74 -10.40
N ALA A 91 31.19 1.65 -11.41
CA ALA A 91 31.11 0.81 -12.57
C ALA A 91 31.07 -0.69 -12.23
N ALA A 92 30.37 -1.47 -13.06
CA ALA A 92 30.87 -2.70 -13.67
C ALA A 92 29.72 -3.38 -14.45
N ALA A 93 29.69 -3.18 -15.77
CA ALA A 93 29.01 -4.11 -16.66
C ALA A 93 29.94 -5.31 -16.89
N PRO A 94 29.44 -6.54 -16.72
CA PRO A 94 29.72 -7.54 -17.72
C PRO A 94 28.48 -8.40 -17.98
N LYS A 95 28.01 -8.47 -19.22
CA LYS A 95 27.15 -9.58 -19.69
C LYS A 95 27.46 -9.89 -21.16
N GLU A 96 28.46 -10.73 -21.33
CA GLU A 96 28.61 -11.65 -22.46
C GLU A 96 28.17 -13.02 -21.92
N ASP A 97 27.17 -13.67 -22.54
CA ASP A 97 27.25 -15.04 -23.06
C ASP A 97 25.87 -15.49 -23.61
N GLU A 98 25.79 -15.69 -24.92
CA GLU A 98 24.81 -16.52 -25.61
C GLU A 98 25.27 -17.99 -25.55
N LYS A 99 24.37 -18.91 -25.15
CA LYS A 99 24.24 -20.33 -25.56
C LYS A 99 23.32 -21.05 -24.56
N LYS A 100 22.48 -22.03 -24.85
CA LYS A 100 21.97 -22.73 -26.05
C LYS A 100 21.09 -23.88 -25.49
N LYS A 101 20.11 -24.32 -26.27
CA LYS A 101 19.47 -25.66 -26.27
C LYS A 101 18.32 -25.88 -25.27
N GLU A 102 17.05 -25.92 -25.69
CA GLU A 102 16.29 -27.01 -26.37
C GLU A 102 16.05 -28.25 -25.49
N GLU A 103 14.76 -28.64 -25.44
CA GLU A 103 14.20 -29.99 -25.63
C GLU A 103 13.24 -30.45 -24.51
N SER A 104 11.98 -30.72 -24.93
CA SER A 104 11.04 -31.75 -24.46
C SER A 104 10.61 -31.80 -22.98
N GLU A 105 9.45 -32.31 -22.56
CA GLU A 105 8.41 -33.12 -23.19
C GLU A 105 7.14 -32.98 -22.34
N GLU A 106 6.02 -33.32 -22.94
CA GLU A 106 4.69 -33.48 -22.35
C GLU A 106 4.70 -34.53 -21.21
N GLU A 107 4.00 -34.25 -20.11
CA GLU A 107 3.37 -35.31 -19.33
C GLU A 107 1.93 -34.88 -19.01
N GLU A 108 1.05 -35.16 -19.96
CA GLU A 108 -0.37 -35.39 -19.68
C GLU A 108 -0.50 -36.64 -18.82
N GLY A 109 -0.82 -36.47 -17.55
CA GLY A 109 -1.12 -37.57 -16.65
C GLY A 109 -1.34 -37.07 -15.24
N ASP A 110 -2.56 -37.25 -14.74
CA ASP A 110 -2.89 -37.20 -13.31
C ASP A 110 -3.26 -35.84 -12.67
N PHE A 111 -4.07 -35.03 -13.35
CA PHE A 111 -5.05 -34.17 -12.64
C PHE A 111 -6.45 -34.82 -12.65
N GLY A 112 -6.48 -36.16 -12.62
CA GLY A 112 -7.66 -37.00 -12.41
C GLY A 112 -7.97 -37.20 -10.93
N PHE A 113 -7.92 -36.13 -10.13
CA PHE A 113 -8.38 -36.14 -8.75
C PHE A 113 -9.75 -35.46 -8.66
N ASP A 114 -10.78 -36.22 -9.02
CA ASP A 114 -12.16 -36.17 -8.53
C ASP A 114 -12.59 -34.87 -7.81
N LEU A 115 -12.99 -33.85 -8.59
CA LEU A 115 -13.60 -32.62 -8.08
C LEU A 115 -15.13 -32.71 -7.92
N PHE A 116 -15.73 -33.90 -8.12
CA PHE A 116 -17.18 -34.11 -7.98
C PHE A 116 -17.54 -35.50 -7.41
N GLY A 117 -16.75 -36.01 -6.45
CA GLY A 117 -17.07 -37.19 -5.63
C GLY A 117 -17.62 -36.82 -4.26
#